data_AF-A0A536U6W1-F1
#
_entry.id   AF-A0A536U6W1-F1
#
_cell.length_a   1.000
_cell.length_b   1.000
_cell.length_c   1.000
_cell.angle_alpha   90.00
_cell.angle_beta   90.00
_cell.angle_gamma   90.00
#
_symmetry.space_group_name_H-M   'P 1'
#
loop_
_entity.id
_entity.type
_entity.pdbx_description
1 polymer ?
#
loop_
_entity_poly.entity_id
_entity_poly.type
_entity_poly.pdbx_seq_one_letter_code
_entity_poly.pdbx_strand_id
1 'polypeptide(L)'
;MSASSDTANMALFCDFENVALGVRDAKYAKFDINKVLERLLLKGSIVLKKAYCDWERYKEFKSDMHEASFELIEIPHVRMSGKNSADIRMVVDALDLCYTKSHVDTFVIISGDSDFSPLVSKLRENDKTVIGVGVKNSSSDLLVANCDEFIFYDDLVREKATRHKPRKKPQGKPLAAGDSAPKDSEDKTEEALDLVMQTVDALIAERGAEEKIWGSMVKQALKRRNPGFNESYYGFSSFSKLLDEAESRNMLQLERDEKSGGYIVKSVAH
;
A
#
# COMPACT_ATOMS: atom_id res chain seq x y z
N MET A 1 0.83 -7.05 -30.06
CA MET A 1 1.59 -6.85 -28.81
C MET A 1 0.57 -6.55 -27.73
N SER A 2 0.22 -7.55 -26.93
CA SER A 2 -0.70 -7.36 -25.80
C SER A 2 -0.03 -6.42 -24.80
N ALA A 3 -0.68 -5.32 -24.45
CA ALA A 3 -0.27 -4.50 -23.32
C ALA A 3 -0.39 -5.39 -22.07
N SER A 4 0.71 -6.03 -21.66
CA SER A 4 0.81 -6.55 -20.32
C SER A 4 0.71 -5.33 -19.42
N SER A 5 -0.32 -5.29 -18.60
CA SER A 5 -0.32 -4.43 -17.42
C SER A 5 0.77 -4.98 -16.51
N ASP A 6 2.03 -4.62 -16.75
CA ASP A 6 3.18 -5.05 -15.94
C ASP A 6 2.96 -4.53 -14.53
N THR A 7 2.39 -5.41 -13.71
CA THR A 7 2.13 -5.15 -12.31
C THR A 7 3.40 -5.57 -11.60
N ALA A 8 4.12 -4.60 -11.04
CA ALA A 8 5.37 -4.84 -10.35
C ALA A 8 5.20 -5.89 -9.24
N ASN A 9 6.09 -6.87 -9.17
CA ASN A 9 6.16 -7.84 -8.09
C ASN A 9 7.19 -7.37 -7.05
N MET A 10 6.69 -7.04 -5.87
CA MET A 10 7.45 -6.42 -4.81
C MET A 10 7.82 -7.41 -3.70
N ALA A 11 9.08 -7.34 -3.27
CA ALA A 11 9.55 -8.00 -2.05
C ALA A 11 9.88 -6.95 -0.98
N LEU A 12 9.28 -7.08 0.20
CA LEU A 12 9.43 -6.15 1.31
C LEU A 12 10.41 -6.71 2.35
N PHE A 13 11.41 -5.89 2.68
CA PHE A 13 12.40 -6.15 3.70
C PHE A 13 12.33 -5.02 4.74
N CYS A 14 11.89 -5.37 5.94
CA CYS A 14 11.62 -4.42 7.01
C CYS A 14 12.64 -4.56 8.13
N ASP A 15 13.44 -3.51 8.31
CA ASP A 15 14.27 -3.35 9.49
C ASP A 15 13.43 -2.70 10.57
N PHE A 16 12.81 -3.55 11.39
CA PHE A 16 11.80 -3.09 12.33
C PHE A 16 12.41 -2.25 13.46
N GLU A 17 13.65 -2.55 13.87
CA GLU A 17 14.30 -1.81 14.95
C GLU A 17 14.55 -0.35 14.54
N ASN A 18 15.09 -0.12 13.33
CA ASN A 18 15.32 1.23 12.84
C ASN A 18 14.01 2.01 12.66
N VAL A 19 12.95 1.37 12.16
CA VAL A 19 11.63 2.01 12.00
C VAL A 19 11.01 2.34 13.35
N ALA A 20 11.04 1.40 14.31
CA ALA A 20 10.47 1.60 15.64
C ALA A 20 11.20 2.72 16.41
N LEU A 21 12.53 2.79 16.31
CA LEU A 21 13.33 3.86 16.87
C LEU A 21 12.97 5.21 16.23
N GLY A 22 12.91 5.29 14.89
CA GLY A 22 12.54 6.53 14.21
C GLY A 22 11.14 7.04 14.55
N VAL A 23 10.18 6.13 14.70
CA VAL A 23 8.80 6.45 15.12
C VAL A 23 8.74 6.97 16.55
N ARG A 24 9.50 6.36 17.46
CA ARG A 24 9.60 6.80 18.86
C ARG A 24 10.22 8.19 18.96
N ASP A 25 11.29 8.44 18.21
CA ASP A 25 11.99 9.74 18.22
C ASP A 25 11.13 10.85 17.60
N ALA A 26 10.36 10.54 16.57
CA ALA A 26 9.39 11.45 15.96
C ALA A 26 8.09 11.64 16.79
N LYS A 27 7.96 10.98 17.96
CA LYS A 27 6.81 11.05 18.89
C LYS A 27 5.47 10.65 18.26
N TYR A 28 5.47 9.71 17.31
CA TYR A 28 4.23 9.12 16.82
C TYR A 28 3.69 8.08 17.83
N ALA A 29 2.37 8.01 17.99
CA ALA A 29 1.74 7.19 19.04
C ALA A 29 1.95 5.68 18.83
N LYS A 30 1.95 5.21 17.57
CA LYS A 30 2.27 3.82 17.19
C LYS A 30 2.63 3.77 15.71
N PHE A 31 3.64 2.98 15.35
CA PHE A 31 3.90 2.64 13.95
C PHE A 31 2.77 1.75 13.43
N ASP A 32 2.18 2.13 12.31
CA ASP A 32 1.14 1.37 11.61
C ASP A 32 1.65 0.97 10.22
N ILE A 33 2.06 -0.30 10.11
CA ILE A 33 2.59 -0.90 8.88
C ILE A 33 1.54 -0.96 7.77
N ASN A 34 0.24 -0.99 8.10
CA ASN A 34 -0.82 -1.09 7.10
C ASN A 34 -0.85 0.14 6.18
N LYS A 35 -0.46 1.32 6.70
CA LYS A 35 -0.34 2.53 5.87
C LYS A 35 0.71 2.38 4.77
N VAL A 36 1.84 1.75 5.11
CA VAL A 36 2.91 1.45 4.16
C VAL A 36 2.41 0.43 3.13
N LEU A 37 1.77 -0.65 3.59
CA LEU A 37 1.22 -1.67 2.70
C LEU A 37 0.16 -1.11 1.74
N GLU A 38 -0.78 -0.29 2.22
CA GLU A 38 -1.81 0.34 1.39
C GLU A 38 -1.21 1.16 0.25
N ARG A 39 -0.15 1.94 0.54
CA ARG A 39 0.57 2.73 -0.47
C ARG A 39 1.26 1.82 -1.49
N LEU A 40 1.98 0.80 -1.02
CA LEU A 40 2.70 -0.13 -1.90
C LEU A 40 1.73 -0.93 -2.78
N LEU A 41 0.58 -1.35 -2.27
CA LEU A 41 -0.43 -2.11 -3.03
C LEU A 41 -1.05 -1.32 -4.20
N LEU A 42 -0.87 0.00 -4.27
CA LEU A 42 -1.24 0.78 -5.45
C LEU A 42 -0.22 0.56 -6.59
N LYS A 43 1.06 0.42 -6.25
CA LYS A 43 2.19 0.30 -7.18
C LYS A 43 2.34 -1.10 -7.77
N GLY A 44 2.16 -2.13 -6.94
CA GLY A 44 2.43 -3.51 -7.35
C GLY A 44 1.76 -4.58 -6.49
N SER A 45 2.05 -5.83 -6.79
CA SER A 45 1.67 -6.99 -6.00
C SER A 45 2.80 -7.33 -5.03
N ILE A 46 2.49 -7.54 -3.77
CA ILE A 46 3.49 -7.92 -2.78
C ILE A 46 3.60 -9.45 -2.73
N VAL A 47 4.76 -9.99 -3.08
CA VAL A 47 4.99 -11.45 -3.13
C VAL A 47 5.72 -11.98 -1.89
N LEU A 48 6.47 -11.12 -1.20
CA LEU A 48 7.24 -11.47 -0.01
C LEU A 48 7.26 -10.30 0.97
N LYS A 49 7.16 -10.62 2.27
CA LYS A 49 7.27 -9.66 3.37
C LYS A 49 8.08 -10.28 4.50
N LYS A 50 9.27 -9.75 4.77
CA LYS A 50 10.11 -10.17 5.89
C LYS A 50 10.39 -8.99 6.81
N ALA A 51 10.36 -9.24 8.12
CA ALA A 51 10.68 -8.25 9.14
C ALA A 51 11.76 -8.79 10.07
N TYR A 52 12.83 -8.01 10.25
CA TYR A 52 14.02 -8.37 11.02
C TYR A 52 14.03 -7.59 12.33
N CYS A 53 14.06 -8.29 13.46
CA CYS A 53 13.99 -7.68 14.79
C CYS A 53 14.41 -8.67 15.89
N ASP A 54 14.84 -8.15 17.03
CA ASP A 54 14.74 -8.85 18.32
C ASP A 54 13.27 -8.82 18.81
N TRP A 55 12.45 -9.81 18.45
CA TRP A 55 11.01 -9.78 18.77
C TRP A 55 10.74 -10.03 20.25
N GLU A 56 11.72 -10.54 21.00
CA GLU A 56 11.65 -10.58 22.47
C GLU A 56 11.64 -9.17 23.08
N ARG A 57 12.32 -8.20 22.45
CA ARG A 57 12.28 -6.79 22.88
C ARG A 57 11.04 -6.04 22.38
N TYR A 58 10.54 -6.39 21.21
CA TYR A 58 9.43 -5.69 20.54
C TYR A 58 8.13 -6.53 20.48
N LYS A 59 7.82 -7.25 21.56
CA LYS A 59 6.65 -8.16 21.65
C LYS A 59 5.32 -7.49 21.32
N GLU A 60 5.18 -6.21 21.67
CA GLU A 60 3.94 -5.44 21.46
C GLU A 60 3.60 -5.21 19.98
N PHE A 61 4.58 -5.29 19.08
CA PHE A 61 4.40 -5.13 17.63
C PHE A 61 4.29 -6.45 16.88
N LYS A 62 4.54 -7.58 17.57
CA LYS A 62 4.56 -8.92 16.97
C LYS A 62 3.19 -9.30 16.38
N SER A 63 2.09 -8.97 17.07
CA SER A 63 0.73 -9.26 16.60
C SER A 63 0.44 -8.49 15.31
N ASP A 64 0.64 -7.17 15.33
CA ASP A 64 0.38 -6.30 14.18
C ASP A 64 1.17 -6.73 12.94
N MET A 65 2.45 -7.06 13.10
CA MET A 65 3.30 -7.51 11.98
C MET A 65 2.90 -8.89 11.46
N HIS A 66 2.51 -9.80 12.35
CA HIS A 66 2.00 -11.13 11.98
C HIS A 66 0.64 -11.04 11.27
N GLU A 67 -0.27 -10.19 11.75
CA GLU A 67 -1.56 -9.90 11.10
C GLU A 67 -1.36 -9.30 9.70
N ALA A 68 -0.35 -8.44 9.54
CA ALA A 68 0.08 -7.92 8.24
C ALA A 68 0.77 -8.97 7.33
N SER A 69 0.86 -10.22 7.79
CA SER A 69 1.46 -11.37 7.10
C SER A 69 2.95 -11.21 6.80
N PHE A 70 3.70 -10.59 7.71
CA PHE A 70 5.17 -10.61 7.67
C PHE A 70 5.72 -11.92 8.24
N GLU A 71 6.71 -12.48 7.55
CA GLU A 71 7.60 -13.47 8.14
C GLU A 71 8.51 -12.75 9.16
N LEU A 72 8.40 -13.15 10.43
CA LEU A 72 9.12 -12.53 11.53
C LEU A 72 10.46 -13.24 11.72
N ILE A 73 11.55 -12.60 11.29
CA ILE A 73 12.90 -13.11 11.42
C ILE A 73 13.48 -12.64 12.76
N GLU A 74 13.72 -13.60 13.66
CA GLU A 74 14.29 -13.35 14.98
C GLU A 74 15.80 -13.08 14.89
N ILE A 75 16.23 -11.92 15.39
CA ILE A 75 17.64 -11.52 15.49
C ILE A 75 17.97 -11.24 16.97
N PRO A 76 18.33 -12.27 17.75
CA PRO A 76 18.56 -12.09 19.18
C PRO A 76 19.85 -11.29 19.44
N HIS A 77 19.75 -10.27 20.29
CA HIS A 77 20.91 -9.48 20.73
C HIS A 77 21.71 -10.22 21.81
N VAL A 78 22.44 -11.27 21.43
CA VAL A 78 23.17 -12.15 22.37
C VAL A 78 24.44 -11.50 22.95
N ARG A 79 24.98 -10.43 22.33
CA ARG A 79 26.12 -9.63 22.81
C ARG A 79 25.97 -8.16 22.37
N MET A 80 26.72 -7.25 23.01
CA MET A 80 26.75 -5.78 22.76
C MET A 80 26.90 -5.34 21.27
N SER A 81 27.27 -6.25 20.36
CA SER A 81 27.49 -5.99 18.93
C SER A 81 26.31 -6.40 18.02
N GLY A 82 25.12 -6.69 18.58
CA GLY A 82 23.99 -7.28 17.85
C GLY A 82 23.34 -6.40 16.76
N LYS A 83 23.62 -5.09 16.73
CA LYS A 83 22.98 -4.15 15.79
C LYS A 83 23.20 -4.54 14.32
N ASN A 84 24.44 -4.83 13.93
CA ASN A 84 24.76 -5.13 12.54
C ASN A 84 24.26 -6.52 12.08
N SER A 85 23.79 -7.38 13.00
CA SER A 85 23.35 -8.74 12.64
C SER A 85 22.04 -8.71 11.83
N ALA A 86 21.13 -7.80 12.16
CA ALA A 86 19.87 -7.64 11.44
C ALA A 86 20.15 -7.15 10.02
N ASP A 87 20.96 -6.10 9.89
CA ASP A 87 21.32 -5.48 8.62
C ASP A 87 22.00 -6.49 7.69
N ILE A 88 23.03 -7.21 8.18
CA ILE A 88 23.73 -8.23 7.40
C ILE A 88 22.77 -9.33 6.96
N ARG A 89 21.90 -9.80 7.86
CA ARG A 89 20.96 -10.86 7.53
C ARG A 89 19.95 -10.40 6.47
N MET A 90 19.45 -9.18 6.59
CA MET A 90 18.53 -8.59 5.62
C MET A 90 19.18 -8.44 4.24
N VAL A 91 20.43 -7.96 4.18
CA VAL A 91 21.21 -7.83 2.93
C VAL A 91 21.41 -9.19 2.26
N VAL A 92 21.78 -10.22 3.02
CA VAL A 92 21.99 -11.57 2.48
C VAL A 92 20.69 -12.14 1.91
N ASP A 93 19.59 -12.07 2.66
CA ASP A 93 18.29 -12.57 2.21
C ASP A 93 17.78 -11.81 0.96
N ALA A 94 17.98 -10.49 0.89
CA ALA A 94 17.56 -9.67 -0.24
C ALA A 94 18.35 -9.99 -1.52
N LEU A 95 19.66 -10.16 -1.41
CA LEU A 95 20.49 -10.54 -2.55
C LEU A 95 20.21 -11.98 -3.01
N ASP A 96 20.01 -12.92 -2.08
CA ASP A 96 19.60 -14.28 -2.43
C ASP A 96 18.28 -14.29 -3.20
N LEU A 97 17.29 -13.52 -2.75
CA LEU A 97 16.01 -13.38 -3.46
C LEU A 97 16.20 -12.76 -4.85
N CYS A 98 17.03 -11.72 -4.96
CA CYS A 98 17.34 -11.04 -6.23
C CYS A 98 17.89 -12.02 -7.28
N TYR A 99 18.78 -12.93 -6.88
CA TYR A 99 19.39 -13.90 -7.80
C TYR A 99 18.53 -15.15 -8.03
N THR A 100 17.74 -15.58 -7.05
CA THR A 100 16.99 -16.84 -7.14
C THR A 100 15.56 -16.67 -7.68
N LYS A 101 14.97 -15.47 -7.56
CA LYS A 101 13.58 -15.20 -7.96
C LYS A 101 13.51 -14.05 -8.97
N SER A 102 13.76 -14.39 -10.24
CA SER A 102 13.78 -13.41 -11.34
C SER A 102 12.47 -12.64 -11.55
N HIS A 103 11.33 -13.21 -11.14
CA HIS A 103 10.01 -12.56 -11.24
C HIS A 103 9.80 -11.42 -10.24
N VAL A 104 10.69 -11.23 -9.27
CA VAL A 104 10.69 -10.06 -8.38
C VAL A 104 11.44 -8.94 -9.07
N ASP A 105 10.73 -7.88 -9.43
CA ASP A 105 11.27 -6.71 -10.13
C ASP A 105 11.54 -5.54 -9.20
N THR A 106 10.87 -5.49 -8.05
CA THR A 106 10.90 -4.36 -7.14
C THR A 106 11.23 -4.80 -5.71
N PHE A 107 12.19 -4.12 -5.09
CA PHE A 107 12.60 -4.35 -3.71
C PHE A 107 12.23 -3.14 -2.87
N VAL A 108 11.51 -3.40 -1.78
CA VAL A 108 11.10 -2.35 -0.84
C VAL A 108 11.94 -2.51 0.44
N ILE A 109 12.78 -1.52 0.72
CA ILE A 109 13.61 -1.46 1.92
C ILE A 109 12.94 -0.51 2.91
N ILE A 110 12.37 -1.07 3.97
CA ILE A 110 11.74 -0.28 5.04
C ILE A 110 12.80 -0.05 6.12
N SER A 111 13.61 0.99 5.92
CA SER A 111 14.62 1.50 6.86
C SER A 111 14.98 2.95 6.50
N GLY A 112 15.49 3.69 7.49
CA GLY A 112 16.10 5.01 7.30
C GLY A 112 17.63 4.99 7.25
N ASP A 113 18.26 3.84 7.46
CA ASP A 113 19.70 3.72 7.66
C ASP A 113 20.50 3.73 6.33
N SER A 114 21.53 4.59 6.26
CA SER A 114 22.44 4.66 5.12
C SER A 114 23.26 3.39 4.90
N ASP A 115 23.41 2.52 5.91
CA ASP A 115 24.16 1.27 5.79
C ASP A 115 23.56 0.31 4.75
N PHE A 116 22.30 0.50 4.33
CA PHE A 116 21.67 -0.23 3.22
C PHE A 116 22.01 0.29 1.83
N SER A 117 22.72 1.41 1.70
CA SER A 117 23.07 2.00 0.40
C SER A 117 23.83 1.07 -0.55
N PRO A 118 24.80 0.26 -0.08
CA PRO A 118 25.43 -0.76 -0.92
C PRO A 118 24.44 -1.82 -1.43
N LEU A 119 23.45 -2.22 -0.62
CA LEU A 119 22.39 -3.14 -1.05
C LEU A 119 21.54 -2.51 -2.15
N VAL A 120 21.10 -1.25 -1.96
CA VAL A 120 20.34 -0.50 -2.98
C VAL A 120 21.12 -0.44 -4.30
N SER A 121 22.40 -0.11 -4.21
CA SER A 121 23.28 -0.03 -5.39
C SER A 121 23.40 -1.37 -6.10
N LYS A 122 23.54 -2.47 -5.35
CA LYS A 122 23.66 -3.82 -5.91
C LYS A 122 22.35 -4.32 -6.52
N LEU A 123 21.20 -3.98 -5.93
CA LEU A 123 19.89 -4.31 -6.50
C LEU A 123 19.67 -3.57 -7.83
N ARG A 124 20.01 -2.28 -7.88
CA ARG A 124 19.92 -1.48 -9.11
C ARG A 124 20.88 -1.96 -10.20
N GLU A 125 22.09 -2.38 -9.83
CA GLU A 125 23.03 -3.04 -10.76
C GLU A 125 22.42 -4.31 -11.39
N ASN A 126 21.48 -4.97 -10.70
CA ASN A 126 20.75 -6.15 -11.17
C ASN A 126 19.38 -5.81 -11.81
N ASP A 127 19.20 -4.58 -12.28
CA ASP A 127 17.99 -4.11 -12.97
C ASP A 127 16.72 -4.28 -12.11
N LYS A 128 16.87 -4.03 -10.80
CA LYS A 128 15.75 -4.01 -9.85
C LYS A 128 15.41 -2.58 -9.48
N THR A 129 14.11 -2.31 -9.42
CA THR A 129 13.60 -1.05 -8.86
C THR A 129 13.70 -1.12 -7.33
N VAL A 130 14.19 -0.06 -6.69
CA VAL A 130 14.31 0.00 -5.24
C VAL A 130 13.49 1.14 -4.66
N ILE A 131 12.54 0.80 -3.79
CA ILE A 131 11.70 1.74 -3.05
C ILE A 131 12.18 1.77 -1.59
N GLY A 132 12.66 2.91 -1.14
CA GLY A 132 12.93 3.15 0.28
C GLY A 132 11.68 3.57 1.02
N VAL A 133 11.52 3.13 2.27
CA VAL A 133 10.46 3.60 3.18
C VAL A 133 11.06 3.90 4.54
N GLY A 134 10.88 5.13 5.03
CA GLY A 134 11.46 5.54 6.30
C GLY A 134 10.78 6.75 6.93
N VAL A 135 11.13 7.05 8.18
CA VAL A 135 10.67 8.27 8.88
C VAL A 135 11.58 9.43 8.48
N LYS A 136 10.99 10.57 8.13
CA LYS A 136 11.72 11.69 7.50
C LYS A 136 12.91 12.20 8.32
N ASN A 137 12.73 12.33 9.64
CA ASN A 137 13.79 12.83 10.54
C ASN A 137 14.83 11.76 10.93
N SER A 138 14.60 10.51 10.55
CA SER A 138 15.47 9.36 10.86
C SER A 138 16.00 8.67 9.60
N SER A 139 15.75 9.26 8.42
CA SER A 139 16.22 8.74 7.14
C SER A 139 17.41 9.55 6.66
N SER A 140 18.46 8.86 6.24
CA SER A 140 19.66 9.48 5.68
C SER A 140 19.40 9.98 4.25
N ASP A 141 19.82 11.22 3.95
CA ASP A 141 19.79 11.77 2.59
C ASP A 141 20.53 10.89 1.57
N LEU A 142 21.56 10.17 2.03
CA LEU A 142 22.34 9.26 1.19
C LEU A 142 21.50 8.04 0.78
N LEU A 143 20.73 7.45 1.70
CA LEU A 143 19.81 6.36 1.37
C LEU A 143 18.72 6.85 0.41
N VAL A 144 18.11 8.00 0.73
CA VAL A 144 17.04 8.62 -0.06
C VAL A 144 17.49 8.85 -1.51
N ALA A 145 18.69 9.39 -1.71
CA ALA A 145 19.24 9.67 -3.04
C ALA A 145 19.62 8.41 -3.84
N ASN A 146 19.88 7.29 -3.17
CA ASN A 146 20.28 6.05 -3.81
C ASN A 146 19.09 5.21 -4.30
N CYS A 147 17.93 5.33 -3.67
CA CYS A 147 16.69 4.65 -4.08
C CYS A 147 16.10 5.29 -5.35
N ASP A 148 15.35 4.49 -6.12
CA ASP A 148 14.61 4.99 -7.29
C ASP A 148 13.37 5.79 -6.84
N GLU A 149 12.78 5.40 -5.71
CA GLU A 149 11.72 6.14 -5.02
C GLU A 149 11.93 6.05 -3.50
N PHE A 150 11.58 7.11 -2.76
CA PHE A 150 11.56 7.08 -1.31
C PHE A 150 10.23 7.58 -0.76
N ILE A 151 9.56 6.75 0.04
CA ILE A 151 8.27 7.04 0.67
C ILE A 151 8.50 7.39 2.14
N PHE A 152 8.18 8.63 2.52
CA PHE A 152 8.25 9.04 3.92
C PHE A 152 6.99 8.62 4.69
N TYR A 153 7.18 7.92 5.80
CA TYR A 153 6.10 7.47 6.66
C TYR A 153 5.23 8.63 7.16
N ASP A 154 5.87 9.77 7.48
CA ASP A 154 5.23 10.99 7.95
C ASP A 154 4.13 11.48 6.99
N ASP A 155 4.35 11.37 5.68
CA ASP A 155 3.42 11.83 4.65
C ASP A 155 2.20 10.91 4.60
N LEU A 156 2.40 9.59 4.72
CA LEU A 156 1.31 8.59 4.80
C LEU A 156 0.40 8.82 6.01
N VAL A 157 0.98 9.23 7.14
CA VAL A 157 0.22 9.54 8.36
C VAL A 157 -0.59 10.82 8.18
N ARG A 158 -0.01 11.85 7.55
CA ARG A 158 -0.67 13.14 7.30
C ARG A 158 -1.81 13.03 6.28
N GLU A 159 -1.61 12.29 5.19
CA GLU A 159 -2.63 12.13 4.14
C GLU A 159 -3.93 11.52 4.68
N LYS A 160 -3.86 10.43 5.47
CA LYS A 160 -5.05 9.84 6.10
C LYS A 160 -5.76 10.81 7.05
N ALA A 161 -5.01 11.62 7.82
CA ALA A 161 -5.60 12.59 8.74
C ALA A 161 -6.42 13.67 8.01
N THR A 162 -6.00 14.07 6.80
CA THR A 162 -6.73 15.04 5.98
C THR A 162 -7.98 14.44 5.31
N ARG A 163 -7.94 13.15 4.94
CA ARG A 163 -9.03 12.44 4.25
C ARG A 163 -10.15 11.97 5.18
N HIS A 164 -9.91 11.85 6.48
CA HIS A 164 -10.87 11.34 7.48
C HIS A 164 -11.64 12.42 8.25
N LYS A 165 -11.91 13.61 7.68
CA LYS A 165 -12.98 14.45 8.24
C LYS A 165 -14.33 13.76 7.98
N PRO A 166 -15.02 13.23 8.99
CA PRO A 166 -16.30 12.58 8.76
C PRO A 166 -17.30 13.64 8.33
N ARG A 167 -17.88 13.49 7.14
CA ARG A 167 -19.13 14.17 6.78
C ARG A 167 -20.15 13.75 7.84
N LYS A 168 -20.53 14.68 8.73
CA LYS A 168 -21.60 14.47 9.71
C LYS A 168 -22.89 14.12 8.97
N LYS A 169 -23.24 12.82 8.87
CA LYS A 169 -24.60 12.40 8.53
C LYS A 169 -25.54 12.91 9.65
N PRO A 170 -26.65 13.61 9.35
CA PRO A 170 -27.60 14.02 10.38
C PRO A 170 -28.25 12.78 10.99
N GLN A 171 -28.10 12.60 12.31
CA GLN A 171 -28.75 11.52 13.05
C GLN A 171 -30.26 11.77 13.13
N GLY A 172 -31.04 11.05 12.33
CA GLY A 172 -32.47 10.85 12.54
C GLY A 172 -32.72 9.68 13.50
N LYS A 173 -33.55 9.91 14.53
CA LYS A 173 -33.91 8.95 15.59
C LYS A 173 -34.57 7.66 15.06
N PRO A 174 -34.52 6.54 15.81
CA PRO A 174 -35.07 5.25 15.38
C PRO A 174 -36.57 5.12 15.72
N LEU A 175 -37.36 4.64 14.76
CA LEU A 175 -38.73 4.16 14.99
C LEU A 175 -39.00 2.89 14.17
N ALA A 176 -39.26 1.83 14.93
CA ALA A 176 -40.13 0.68 14.72
C ALA A 176 -39.99 -0.22 13.47
N ALA A 177 -40.01 -1.52 13.78
CA ALA A 177 -39.99 -2.66 12.88
C ALA A 177 -41.14 -2.70 11.86
N GLY A 178 -40.80 -3.08 10.63
CA GLY A 178 -41.72 -3.42 9.54
C GLY A 178 -40.98 -3.52 8.20
N ASP A 179 -40.88 -4.75 7.67
CA ASP A 179 -40.42 -5.15 6.32
C ASP A 179 -39.06 -4.61 5.81
N SER A 180 -38.00 -5.38 6.07
CA SER A 180 -36.63 -5.09 5.63
C SER A 180 -36.30 -5.72 4.26
N ALA A 181 -36.61 -5.00 3.18
CA ALA A 181 -35.90 -5.05 1.90
C ALA A 181 -36.35 -3.83 1.06
N PRO A 182 -35.70 -2.66 1.22
CA PRO A 182 -34.69 -2.22 0.23
C PRO A 182 -33.50 -1.40 0.81
N LYS A 183 -33.38 -1.21 2.13
CA LYS A 183 -32.29 -0.39 2.72
C LYS A 183 -30.90 -1.04 2.62
N ASP A 184 -30.81 -2.35 2.83
CA ASP A 184 -29.53 -3.07 2.80
C ASP A 184 -28.84 -3.05 1.42
N SER A 185 -29.61 -2.94 0.33
CA SER A 185 -29.05 -2.87 -1.03
C SER A 185 -28.48 -1.49 -1.37
N GLU A 186 -29.13 -0.41 -0.91
CA GLU A 186 -28.63 0.95 -1.14
C GLU A 186 -27.37 1.22 -0.31
N ASP A 187 -27.35 0.77 0.95
CA ASP A 187 -26.18 0.93 1.83
C ASP A 187 -24.95 0.18 1.28
N LYS A 188 -25.13 -1.05 0.79
CA LYS A 188 -24.06 -1.81 0.13
C LYS A 188 -23.60 -1.18 -1.18
N THR A 189 -24.53 -0.57 -1.92
CA THR A 189 -24.19 0.15 -3.15
C THR A 189 -23.34 1.38 -2.84
N GLU A 190 -23.70 2.15 -1.80
CA GLU A 190 -22.93 3.30 -1.32
C GLU A 190 -21.53 2.86 -0.87
N GLU A 191 -21.41 1.76 -0.12
CA GLU A 191 -20.12 1.20 0.31
C GLU A 191 -19.21 0.81 -0.88
N ALA A 192 -19.76 0.16 -1.90
CA ALA A 192 -19.01 -0.22 -3.09
C ALA A 192 -18.47 1.00 -3.86
N LEU A 193 -19.30 2.04 -3.98
CA LEU A 193 -18.93 3.29 -4.63
C LEU A 193 -17.85 4.03 -3.84
N ASP A 194 -17.97 4.07 -2.51
CA ASP A 194 -16.98 4.65 -1.63
C ASP A 194 -15.62 3.94 -1.77
N LEU A 195 -15.60 2.60 -1.82
CA LEU A 195 -14.38 1.82 -2.03
C LEU A 195 -13.72 2.12 -3.39
N VAL A 196 -14.53 2.26 -4.45
CA VAL A 196 -14.04 2.61 -5.78
C VAL A 196 -13.46 4.01 -5.78
N MET A 197 -14.19 5.02 -5.28
CA MET A 197 -13.74 6.41 -5.24
C MET A 197 -12.45 6.57 -4.43
N GLN A 198 -12.39 5.95 -3.24
CA GLN A 198 -11.17 5.95 -2.44
C GLN A 198 -9.97 5.34 -3.17
N THR A 199 -10.20 4.35 -4.03
CA THR A 199 -9.14 3.72 -4.83
C THR A 199 -8.74 4.58 -6.02
N VAL A 200 -9.70 5.21 -6.70
CA VAL A 200 -9.45 6.15 -7.80
C VAL A 200 -8.64 7.35 -7.30
N ASP A 201 -9.07 7.99 -6.22
CA ASP A 201 -8.37 9.16 -5.64
C ASP A 201 -6.95 8.80 -5.17
N ALA A 202 -6.77 7.58 -4.67
CA ALA A 202 -5.44 7.08 -4.29
C ALA A 202 -4.55 6.83 -5.51
N LEU A 203 -5.10 6.29 -6.61
CA LEU A 203 -4.36 6.11 -7.87
C LEU A 203 -4.00 7.43 -8.54
N ILE A 204 -4.89 8.44 -8.49
CA ILE A 204 -4.62 9.79 -9.02
C ILE A 204 -3.50 10.46 -8.22
N ALA A 205 -3.57 10.39 -6.89
CA ALA A 205 -2.52 10.95 -6.03
C ALA A 205 -1.16 10.26 -6.24
N GLU A 206 -1.15 8.98 -6.59
CA GLU A 206 0.06 8.21 -6.89
C GLU A 206 0.67 8.55 -8.25
N ARG A 207 -0.15 8.59 -9.32
CA ARG A 207 0.33 8.69 -10.71
C ARG A 207 0.39 10.13 -11.23
N GLY A 208 -0.25 11.07 -10.53
CA GLY A 208 -0.46 12.43 -11.00
C GLY A 208 -1.77 12.58 -11.78
N ALA A 209 -2.34 13.79 -11.74
CA ALA A 209 -3.67 14.10 -12.30
C ALA A 209 -3.75 14.00 -13.83
N GLU A 210 -2.61 14.01 -14.52
CA GLU A 210 -2.55 13.97 -15.99
C GLU A 210 -2.40 12.54 -16.55
N GLU A 211 -2.06 11.55 -15.71
CA GLU A 211 -1.96 10.16 -16.16
C GLU A 211 -3.35 9.52 -16.35
N LYS A 212 -3.49 8.79 -17.46
CA LYS A 212 -4.73 8.04 -17.75
C LYS A 212 -4.87 6.86 -16.79
N ILE A 213 -5.95 6.85 -16.02
CA ILE A 213 -6.30 5.73 -15.14
C ILE A 213 -7.28 4.82 -15.86
N TRP A 214 -6.90 3.57 -16.06
CA TRP A 214 -7.75 2.56 -16.68
C TRP A 214 -8.65 1.89 -15.65
N GLY A 215 -9.91 1.61 -15.98
CA GLY A 215 -10.84 0.91 -15.08
C GLY A 215 -10.34 -0.48 -14.65
N SER A 216 -9.57 -1.16 -15.51
CA SER A 216 -8.88 -2.42 -15.16
C SER A 216 -7.85 -2.23 -14.04
N MET A 217 -7.11 -1.13 -14.06
CA MET A 217 -6.13 -0.77 -13.04
C MET A 217 -6.82 -0.45 -11.71
N VAL A 218 -7.93 0.28 -11.74
CA VAL A 218 -8.75 0.54 -10.54
C VAL A 218 -9.22 -0.78 -9.93
N LYS A 219 -9.75 -1.70 -10.75
CA LYS A 219 -10.19 -3.02 -10.29
C LYS A 219 -9.05 -3.83 -9.68
N GLN A 220 -7.88 -3.86 -10.32
CA GLN A 220 -6.71 -4.58 -9.82
C GLN A 220 -6.19 -3.98 -8.50
N ALA A 221 -6.10 -2.65 -8.38
CA ALA A 221 -5.71 -1.98 -7.15
C ALA A 221 -6.73 -2.21 -6.02
N LEU A 222 -8.03 -2.14 -6.34
CA LEU A 222 -9.11 -2.39 -5.40
C LEU A 222 -9.06 -3.81 -4.84
N LYS A 223 -8.88 -4.82 -5.70
CA LYS A 223 -8.74 -6.22 -5.26
C LYS A 223 -7.46 -6.48 -4.46
N ARG A 224 -6.37 -5.76 -4.73
CA ARG A 224 -5.14 -5.86 -3.93
C ARG A 224 -5.31 -5.29 -2.53
N ARG A 225 -6.01 -4.15 -2.40
CA ARG A 225 -6.29 -3.50 -1.11
C ARG A 225 -7.43 -4.16 -0.33
N ASN A 226 -8.42 -4.71 -1.03
CA ASN A 226 -9.55 -5.43 -0.48
C ASN A 226 -9.77 -6.75 -1.24
N PRO A 227 -9.04 -7.83 -0.87
CA PRO A 227 -9.17 -9.14 -1.53
C PRO A 227 -10.57 -9.76 -1.46
N GLY A 228 -11.38 -9.36 -0.46
CA GLY A 228 -12.78 -9.81 -0.33
C GLY A 228 -13.74 -9.10 -1.28
N PHE A 229 -13.29 -8.11 -2.04
CA PHE A 229 -14.14 -7.33 -2.94
C PHE A 229 -14.71 -8.19 -4.07
N ASN A 230 -16.04 -8.25 -4.14
CA ASN A 230 -16.79 -8.94 -5.19
C ASN A 230 -17.97 -8.06 -5.62
N GLU A 231 -18.01 -7.68 -6.90
CA GLU A 231 -19.03 -6.81 -7.47
C GLU A 231 -20.45 -7.35 -7.27
N SER A 232 -20.63 -8.67 -7.38
CA SER A 232 -21.93 -9.32 -7.19
C SER A 232 -22.43 -9.23 -5.75
N TYR A 233 -21.54 -9.19 -4.76
CA TYR A 233 -21.90 -9.01 -3.35
C TYR A 233 -22.56 -7.64 -3.12
N TYR A 234 -22.13 -6.63 -3.88
CA TYR A 234 -22.63 -5.27 -3.85
C TYR A 234 -23.78 -5.02 -4.84
N GLY A 235 -24.33 -6.07 -5.48
CA GLY A 235 -25.47 -5.96 -6.39
C GLY A 235 -25.11 -5.62 -7.84
N PHE A 236 -23.83 -5.61 -8.22
CA PHE A 236 -23.38 -5.31 -9.57
C PHE A 236 -22.99 -6.58 -10.34
N SER A 237 -23.51 -6.76 -11.56
CA SER A 237 -23.15 -7.93 -12.37
C SER A 237 -21.74 -7.84 -13.00
N SER A 238 -21.14 -6.66 -13.03
CA SER A 238 -19.77 -6.44 -13.52
C SER A 238 -19.18 -5.16 -12.96
N PHE A 239 -17.85 -5.06 -12.95
CA PHE A 239 -17.15 -3.84 -12.52
C PHE A 239 -17.47 -2.64 -13.42
N SER A 240 -17.69 -2.88 -14.71
CA SER A 240 -18.14 -1.83 -15.64
C SER A 240 -19.44 -1.18 -15.18
N LYS A 241 -20.43 -1.97 -14.74
CA LYS A 241 -21.69 -1.43 -14.23
C LYS A 241 -21.52 -0.63 -12.93
N LEU A 242 -20.56 -1.03 -12.09
CA LEU A 242 -20.22 -0.27 -10.89
C LEU A 242 -19.61 1.09 -11.25
N LEU A 243 -18.77 1.14 -12.28
CA LEU A 243 -18.24 2.41 -12.80
C LEU A 243 -19.34 3.26 -13.45
N ASP A 244 -20.22 2.65 -14.26
CA ASP A 244 -21.35 3.34 -14.90
C ASP A 244 -22.28 3.97 -13.83
N GLU A 245 -22.50 3.29 -12.70
CA GLU A 245 -23.27 3.83 -11.57
C GLU A 245 -22.54 4.96 -10.84
N ALA A 246 -21.22 4.91 -10.73
CA ALA A 246 -20.45 6.01 -10.17
C ALA A 246 -20.51 7.26 -11.09
N GLU A 247 -20.54 7.06 -12.41
CA GLU A 247 -20.75 8.14 -13.39
C GLU A 247 -22.19 8.68 -13.35
N SER A 248 -23.20 7.81 -13.24
CA SER A 248 -24.62 8.23 -13.15
C SER A 248 -24.88 9.12 -11.94
N ARG A 249 -24.11 8.93 -10.86
CA ARG A 249 -24.12 9.75 -9.63
C ARG A 249 -23.20 10.98 -9.68
N ASN A 250 -22.59 11.27 -10.84
CA ASN A 250 -21.61 12.35 -11.05
C ASN A 250 -20.39 12.28 -10.11
N MET A 251 -20.00 11.09 -9.64
CA MET A 251 -18.82 10.93 -8.77
C MET A 251 -17.52 10.84 -9.58
N LEU A 252 -17.60 10.33 -10.81
CA LEU A 252 -16.48 10.20 -11.73
C LEU A 252 -16.95 10.39 -13.17
N GLN A 253 -16.02 10.69 -14.08
CA GLN A 253 -16.28 10.77 -15.52
C GLN A 253 -15.58 9.61 -16.21
N LEU A 254 -16.31 8.91 -17.09
CA LEU A 254 -15.77 7.81 -17.86
C LEU A 254 -15.57 8.21 -19.31
N GLU A 255 -14.42 7.85 -19.86
CA GLU A 255 -14.17 7.93 -21.30
C GLU A 255 -13.96 6.51 -21.83
N ARG A 256 -14.75 6.12 -22.82
CA ARG A 256 -14.65 4.80 -23.42
C ARG A 256 -13.54 4.80 -24.48
N ASP A 257 -12.55 3.93 -24.32
CA ASP A 257 -11.47 3.82 -25.28
C ASP A 257 -11.85 2.83 -26.39
N GLU A 258 -12.01 3.32 -27.62
CA GLU A 258 -12.46 2.53 -28.77
C GLU A 258 -11.45 1.44 -29.20
N LYS A 259 -10.17 1.56 -28.80
CA LYS A 259 -9.12 0.60 -29.16
C LYS A 259 -9.03 -0.59 -28.19
N SER A 260 -9.24 -0.37 -26.90
CA SER A 260 -9.17 -1.40 -25.86
C SER A 260 -10.54 -1.92 -25.40
N GLY A 261 -11.63 -1.23 -25.77
CA GLY A 261 -12.99 -1.54 -25.31
C GLY A 261 -13.20 -1.29 -23.81
N GLY A 262 -12.21 -0.74 -23.12
CA GLY A 262 -12.20 -0.44 -21.70
C GLY A 262 -12.62 1.00 -21.37
N TYR A 263 -12.71 1.28 -20.08
CA TYR A 263 -12.99 2.61 -19.55
C TYR A 263 -11.70 3.29 -19.06
N ILE A 264 -11.56 4.56 -19.37
CA ILE A 264 -10.61 5.50 -18.77
C ILE A 264 -11.39 6.30 -17.74
N VAL A 265 -10.92 6.29 -16.49
CA VAL A 265 -11.52 6.99 -15.37
C VAL A 265 -10.86 8.36 -15.23
N LYS A 266 -11.65 9.42 -15.31
CA LYS A 266 -11.27 10.79 -14.96
C LYS A 266 -12.02 11.16 -13.68
N SER A 267 -11.31 11.57 -12.63
CA SER A 267 -12.00 12.06 -11.42
C SER A 267 -12.65 13.41 -11.72
N VAL A 268 -13.87 13.58 -11.24
CA VAL A 268 -14.57 14.87 -11.30
C VAL A 268 -14.05 15.69 -10.11
N ALA A 269 -13.31 16.76 -10.39
CA ALA A 269 -12.91 17.70 -9.36
C ALA A 269 -14.16 18.31 -8.72
N HIS A 270 -14.34 18.10 -7.41
CA HIS A 270 -15.29 18.84 -6.57
C HIS A 270 -14.56 19.91 -5.77
#